data_AF-A0A8T0G2A1-F1
#
_entry.id   AF-A0A8T0G2A1-F1
#
_cell.length_a   1.000
_cell.length_b   1.000
_cell.length_c   1.000
_cell.angle_alpha   90.00
_cell.angle_beta   90.00
_cell.angle_gamma   90.00
#
_symmetry.space_group_name_H-M   'P 1'
#
loop_
_entity.id
_entity.type
_entity.pdbx_description
1 polymer ?
#
loop_
_entity_poly.entity_id
_entity_poly.type
_entity_poly.pdbx_seq_one_letter_code
_entity_poly.pdbx_strand_id
1 'polypeptide(L)'
;MGQFFYAAKAFDILERSDPNPEFWEGKRGACVGVIQMIIAGHEPSESLQEIFQILRSTTNPQAEKILRVAKTWAKESKLPV
;
A
#
# COMPACT_ATOMS: atom_id res chain seq x y z
N MET A 1 -9.27 11.03 8.52
CA MET A 1 -8.48 10.82 7.28
C MET A 1 -7.24 10.00 7.63
N GLY A 2 -6.75 9.15 6.71
CA GLY A 2 -5.59 8.26 6.95
C GLY A 2 -5.89 6.87 7.53
N GLN A 3 -7.17 6.45 7.65
CA GLN A 3 -7.51 5.15 8.25
C GLN A 3 -6.83 3.97 7.54
N PHE A 4 -6.82 3.98 6.21
CA PHE A 4 -6.12 2.96 5.43
C PHE A 4 -4.60 3.03 5.59
N PHE A 5 -4.04 4.23 5.74
CA PHE A 5 -2.60 4.41 5.89
C PHE A 5 -2.09 3.83 7.22
N TYR A 6 -2.78 4.15 8.32
CA TYR A 6 -2.46 3.56 9.61
C TYR A 6 -2.75 2.05 9.66
N ALA A 7 -3.82 1.59 9.01
CA ALA A 7 -4.09 0.16 8.87
C ALA A 7 -2.98 -0.56 8.10
N ALA A 8 -2.48 0.00 7.00
CA ALA A 8 -1.40 -0.60 6.21
C ALA A 8 -0.13 -0.77 7.04
N LYS A 9 0.23 0.23 7.86
CA LYS A 9 1.37 0.16 8.79
C LYS A 9 1.16 -0.90 9.87
N ALA A 10 -0.03 -0.95 10.48
CA ALA A 10 -0.34 -1.92 11.51
C ALA A 10 -0.26 -3.35 10.97
N PHE A 11 -0.88 -3.62 9.81
CA PHE A 11 -0.83 -4.95 9.20
C PHE A 11 0.56 -5.34 8.69
N ASP A 12 1.40 -4.39 8.27
CA ASP A 12 2.81 -4.67 7.93
C ASP A 12 3.60 -5.16 9.16
N ILE A 13 3.35 -4.60 10.34
CA ILE A 13 3.96 -5.07 11.58
C ILE A 13 3.40 -6.45 11.97
N LEU A 14 2.09 -6.64 11.86
CA LEU A 14 1.43 -7.90 12.20
C LEU A 14 1.90 -9.06 11.30
N GLU A 15 1.91 -8.89 9.97
CA GLU A 15 2.35 -9.92 9.02
C GLU A 15 3.80 -10.36 9.27
N ARG A 16 4.67 -9.43 9.70
CA ARG A 16 6.08 -9.75 10.04
C ARG A 16 6.22 -10.49 11.38
N SER A 17 5.28 -10.28 12.30
CA SER A 17 5.33 -10.86 13.65
C SER A 17 4.66 -12.22 13.72
N ASP A 18 3.60 -12.44 12.93
CA ASP A 18 2.79 -13.65 12.90
C ASP A 18 2.35 -13.91 11.44
N PRO A 19 2.65 -15.10 10.88
CA PRO A 19 2.32 -15.43 9.48
C PRO A 19 0.83 -15.77 9.25
N ASN A 20 -0.10 -15.21 10.03
CA ASN A 20 -1.53 -15.36 9.79
C ASN A 20 -1.92 -14.76 8.42
N PRO A 21 -2.53 -15.55 7.51
CA PRO A 21 -2.94 -15.08 6.18
C PRO A 21 -3.85 -13.85 6.19
N GLU A 22 -4.68 -13.67 7.23
CA GLU A 22 -5.59 -12.52 7.34
C GLU A 22 -4.84 -11.18 7.44
N PHE A 23 -3.62 -11.17 7.98
CA PHE A 23 -2.81 -9.95 8.05
C PHE A 23 -2.33 -9.51 6.68
N TRP A 24 -2.00 -10.44 5.79
CA TRP A 24 -1.75 -10.11 4.39
C TRP A 24 -2.99 -9.54 3.72
N GLU A 25 -4.17 -10.14 3.95
CA GLU A 25 -5.41 -9.63 3.34
C GLU A 25 -5.74 -8.21 3.80
N GLY A 26 -5.59 -7.94 5.10
CA GLY A 26 -5.73 -6.62 5.70
C GLY A 26 -4.70 -5.63 5.16
N LYS A 27 -3.41 -6.01 5.10
CA LYS A 27 -2.34 -5.20 4.53
C LYS A 27 -2.61 -4.83 3.08
N ARG A 28 -2.97 -5.82 2.25
CA ARG A 28 -3.30 -5.65 0.83
C ARG A 28 -4.46 -4.67 0.67
N GLY A 29 -5.55 -4.90 1.39
CA GLY A 29 -6.74 -4.05 1.34
C GLY A 29 -6.43 -2.61 1.76
N ALA A 30 -5.66 -2.44 2.82
CA ALA A 30 -5.24 -1.14 3.31
C ALA A 30 -4.34 -0.40 2.31
N CYS A 31 -3.33 -1.06 1.73
CA CYS A 31 -2.46 -0.46 0.71
C CYS A 31 -3.25 0.03 -0.52
N VAL A 32 -4.18 -0.79 -1.02
CA VAL A 32 -5.04 -0.39 -2.15
C VAL A 32 -5.99 0.74 -1.76
N GLY A 33 -6.53 0.70 -0.53
CA GLY A 33 -7.36 1.78 0.02
C GLY A 33 -6.63 3.11 0.11
N VAL A 34 -5.34 3.13 0.50
CA VAL A 34 -4.53 4.36 0.46
C VAL A 34 -4.39 4.88 -0.96
N ILE A 35 -4.04 4.02 -1.92
CA ILE A 35 -3.91 4.41 -3.33
C ILE A 35 -5.24 4.99 -3.86
N GLN A 36 -6.37 4.37 -3.54
CA GLN A 36 -7.70 4.88 -3.89
C GLN A 36 -7.94 6.28 -3.29
N MET A 37 -7.57 6.51 -2.04
CA MET A 37 -7.74 7.82 -1.40
C MET A 37 -6.82 8.89 -2.00
N ILE A 38 -5.62 8.53 -2.45
CA ILE A 38 -4.74 9.44 -3.20
C ILE A 38 -5.38 9.80 -4.54
N ILE A 39 -5.90 8.81 -5.29
CA ILE A 39 -6.61 9.05 -6.55
C ILE A 39 -7.82 9.98 -6.33
N ALA A 40 -8.53 9.84 -5.22
CA ALA A 40 -9.66 10.67 -4.86
C ALA A 40 -9.28 12.06 -4.30
N GLY A 41 -7.99 12.37 -4.13
CA GLY A 41 -7.53 13.64 -3.55
C GLY A 41 -7.79 13.79 -2.05
N HIS A 42 -8.06 12.68 -1.34
CA HIS A 42 -8.31 12.66 0.10
C HIS A 42 -7.12 12.18 0.93
N GLU A 43 -6.01 11.85 0.28
CA GLU A 43 -4.74 11.46 0.91
C GLU A 43 -3.58 12.08 0.09
N PRO A 44 -2.54 12.61 0.76
CA PRO A 44 -1.37 13.16 0.08
C PRO A 44 -0.63 12.11 -0.77
N SER A 45 -0.11 12.54 -1.92
CA SER A 45 0.65 11.68 -2.84
C SER A 45 1.95 11.14 -2.22
N GLU A 46 2.48 11.83 -1.22
CA GLU A 46 3.66 11.49 -0.44
C GLU A 46 3.50 10.15 0.29
N SER A 47 2.27 9.81 0.69
CA SER A 47 1.94 8.51 1.30
C SER A 47 2.25 7.33 0.37
N LEU A 48 2.32 7.55 -0.95
CA LEU A 48 2.59 6.51 -1.94
C LEU A 48 3.97 5.88 -1.78
N GLN A 49 4.99 6.67 -1.43
CA GLN A 49 6.35 6.15 -1.23
C GLN A 49 6.41 5.13 -0.10
N GLU A 50 5.71 5.41 1.00
CA GLU A 50 5.65 4.52 2.15
C GLU A 50 4.83 3.25 1.84
N ILE A 51 3.71 3.38 1.11
CA ILE A 51 2.97 2.20 0.62
C ILE A 51 3.83 1.32 -0.28
N PHE A 52 4.69 1.91 -1.13
CA PHE A 52 5.62 1.12 -1.94
C PHE A 52 6.69 0.41 -1.12
N GLN A 53 7.11 0.97 0.02
CA GLN A 53 8.02 0.28 0.93
C GLN A 53 7.31 -0.88 1.63
N ILE A 54 6.08 -0.67 2.10
CA ILE A 54 5.24 -1.68 2.75
C ILE A 54 4.94 -2.85 1.81
N LEU A 55 4.64 -2.59 0.54
CA LEU A 55 4.41 -3.68 -0.43
C LEU A 55 5.69 -4.43 -0.81
N ARG A 56 6.87 -3.80 -0.70
CA ARG A 56 8.17 -4.47 -0.92
C ARG A 56 8.62 -5.33 0.25
N SER A 57 8.02 -5.18 1.44
CA SER A 57 8.43 -5.94 2.63
C SER A 57 7.88 -7.37 2.69
N THR A 58 6.92 -7.70 1.82
CA THR A 58 6.30 -9.03 1.74
C THR A 58 6.83 -9.82 0.54
N THR A 59 6.83 -11.15 0.65
CA THR A 59 7.19 -12.07 -0.44
C THR A 59 5.98 -12.49 -1.29
N ASN A 60 4.79 -11.94 -1.01
CA ASN A 60 3.58 -12.32 -1.73
C ASN A 60 3.63 -11.84 -3.21
N PRO A 61 3.46 -12.74 -4.20
CA PRO A 61 3.50 -12.37 -5.62
C PRO A 61 2.44 -11.34 -6.04
N GLN A 62 1.35 -11.22 -5.29
CA GLN A 62 0.33 -10.19 -5.56
C GLN A 62 0.84 -8.78 -5.26
N ALA A 63 1.77 -8.62 -4.30
CA ALA A 63 2.34 -7.32 -3.95
C ALA A 63 3.10 -6.70 -5.14
N GLU A 64 3.85 -7.51 -5.89
CA GLU A 64 4.55 -7.07 -7.10
C GLU A 64 3.60 -6.55 -8.17
N LYS A 65 2.45 -7.21 -8.36
CA LYS A 65 1.43 -6.78 -9.31
C LYS A 65 0.85 -5.42 -8.91
N ILE A 66 0.53 -5.23 -7.63
CA ILE A 66 0.04 -3.96 -7.10
C ILE A 66 1.09 -2.86 -7.28
N LEU A 67 2.34 -3.14 -6.90
CA LEU A 67 3.47 -2.23 -7.08
C LEU A 67 3.64 -1.80 -8.54
N ARG A 68 3.56 -2.75 -9.48
CA ARG A 68 3.70 -2.47 -10.91
C ARG A 68 2.60 -1.52 -11.38
N VAL A 69 1.33 -1.85 -11.11
CA VAL A 69 0.19 -1.03 -11.54
C VAL A 69 0.24 0.36 -10.92
N ALA A 70 0.51 0.45 -9.62
CA ALA A 70 0.55 1.72 -8.92
C ALA A 70 1.71 2.62 -9.39
N LYS A 71 2.88 2.05 -9.69
CA LYS A 71 4.01 2.80 -10.28
C LYS A 71 3.70 3.30 -11.68
N THR A 72 3.07 2.48 -12.52
CA THR A 72 2.63 2.90 -13.86
C THR A 72 1.68 4.09 -13.77
N TRP A 73 0.64 3.97 -12.95
CA TRP A 73 -0.33 5.04 -12.72
C TRP A 73 0.32 6.33 -12.19
N ALA A 74 1.21 6.22 -11.21
CA ALA A 74 1.84 7.39 -10.61
C ALA A 74 2.81 8.10 -11.57
N LYS A 75 3.49 7.35 -12.46
CA LYS A 75 4.28 7.93 -13.56
C LYS A 75 3.40 8.67 -14.56
N GLU A 76 2.27 8.09 -14.96
CA GLU A 76 1.28 8.74 -15.86
C GLU A 76 0.69 10.00 -15.23
N SER A 77 0.49 9.98 -13.92
CA SER A 77 -0.03 11.09 -13.12
C SER A 77 1.03 12.13 -12.75
N LYS A 78 2.29 11.94 -13.16
CA LYS A 78 3.44 12.81 -12.85
C LYS A 78 3.67 13.03 -11.35
N LEU A 79 3.34 12.04 -10.53
CA LEU A 79 3.58 12.06 -9.10
C LEU A 79 5.04 11.68 -8.78
N PRO A 80 5.62 12.22 -7.70
CA PRO A 80 6.93 11.77 -7.22
C PRO A 80 6.81 10.32 -6.69
N VAL A 81 7.59 9.40 -7.27
CA VAL A 81 7.58 7.95 -6.95
C VAL A 81 8.94 7.41 -6.58
#